data_AF-A0A0J6KNG1-F1
#
_entry.id   AF-A0A0J6KNG1-F1
#
_cell.length_a   1.000
_cell.length_b   1.000
_cell.length_c   1.000
_cell.angle_alpha   90.00
_cell.angle_beta   90.00
_cell.angle_gamma   90.00
#
_symmetry.space_group_name_H-M   'P 1'
#
loop_
_entity.id
_entity.type
_entity.pdbx_description
1 polymer ?
#
loop_
_entity_poly.entity_id
_entity_poly.type
_entity_poly.pdbx_seq_one_letter_code
_entity_poly.pdbx_strand_id
1 'polypeptide(L)'
;MDQHTAVELVGGLASRINNLAVASLGADSRTLLAQQDELANQTLALIARELNADTADFQTAIAALQAAIAAADQAAQQLQQVGRAIGLTAKAISAVAKLLT
;
A
#
# COMPACT_ATOMS: atom_id res chain seq x y z
N MET A 1 -2.99 17.01 -7.08
CA MET A 1 -2.89 15.53 -7.11
C MET A 1 -4.16 15.04 -7.74
N ASP A 2 -4.09 14.04 -8.61
CA ASP A 2 -5.23 13.48 -9.32
C ASP A 2 -5.45 12.01 -8.91
N GLN A 3 -6.56 11.41 -9.35
CA GLN A 3 -6.84 9.98 -9.17
C GLN A 3 -5.68 9.08 -9.62
N HIS A 4 -4.95 9.49 -10.67
CA HIS A 4 -3.79 8.76 -11.19
C HIS A 4 -2.70 8.60 -10.12
N THR A 5 -2.47 9.63 -9.31
CA THR A 5 -1.51 9.60 -8.20
C THR A 5 -1.81 8.47 -7.21
N ALA A 6 -3.07 8.25 -6.85
CA ALA A 6 -3.45 7.18 -5.93
C ALA A 6 -3.20 5.79 -6.54
N VAL A 7 -3.57 5.60 -7.82
CA VAL A 7 -3.35 4.34 -8.55
C VAL A 7 -1.85 4.00 -8.64
N GLU A 8 -1.01 4.98 -9.00
CA GLU A 8 0.44 4.80 -9.08
C GLU A 8 1.06 4.41 -7.74
N LEU A 9 0.62 5.07 -6.66
CA LEU A 9 1.14 4.79 -5.32
C LEU A 9 0.72 3.40 -4.82
N VAL A 10 -0.53 2.99 -5.05
CA VAL A 10 -0.99 1.63 -4.69
C VAL A 10 -0.22 0.58 -5.48
N GLY A 11 -0.07 0.74 -6.79
CA GLY A 11 0.70 -0.18 -7.63
C GLY A 11 2.19 -0.22 -7.24
N GLY A 12 2.78 0.94 -6.95
CA GLY A 12 4.16 1.06 -6.49
C GLY A 12 4.39 0.42 -5.12
N LEU A 13 3.41 0.50 -4.21
CA LEU A 13 3.46 -0.19 -2.91
C LEU A 13 3.31 -1.70 -3.09
N ALA A 14 2.36 -2.17 -3.90
CA ALA A 14 2.15 -3.60 -4.17
C ALA A 14 3.43 -4.28 -4.67
N SER A 15 4.14 -3.65 -5.61
CA SER A 15 5.43 -4.14 -6.13
C SER A 15 6.51 -4.26 -5.03
N ARG A 16 6.64 -3.24 -4.18
CA ARG A 16 7.60 -3.25 -3.06
C ARG A 16 7.28 -4.32 -2.02
N ILE A 17 6.00 -4.47 -1.70
CA ILE A 17 5.52 -5.48 -0.75
C ILE A 17 5.74 -6.90 -1.28
N ASN A 18 5.53 -7.14 -2.58
CA ASN A 18 5.91 -8.41 -3.21
C ASN A 18 7.41 -8.71 -3.02
N ASN A 19 8.28 -7.74 -3.34
CA ASN A 19 9.73 -7.92 -3.19
C ASN A 19 10.12 -8.20 -1.72
N LEU A 20 9.49 -7.50 -0.77
CA LEU A 20 9.72 -7.72 0.65
C LEU A 20 9.21 -9.10 1.10
N ALA A 21 8.08 -9.56 0.54
CA ALA A 21 7.52 -10.88 0.84
C ALA A 21 8.46 -12.00 0.39
N VAL A 22 9.08 -11.86 -0.79
CA VAL A 22 10.09 -12.79 -1.32
C VAL A 22 11.35 -12.79 -0.45
N ALA A 23 11.75 -11.63 0.08
CA ALA A 23 12.91 -11.51 0.97
C ALA A 23 12.63 -11.93 2.43
N SER A 24 11.36 -12.08 2.80
CA SER A 24 10.90 -12.48 4.13
C SER A 24 10.59 -13.98 4.18
N LEU A 25 10.43 -14.55 5.37
CA LEU A 25 10.12 -15.97 5.56
C LEU A 25 8.92 -16.16 6.49
N GLY A 26 8.27 -17.32 6.38
CA GLY A 26 7.25 -17.75 7.31
C GLY A 26 5.99 -16.87 7.32
N ALA A 27 5.59 -16.42 8.51
CA ALA A 27 4.33 -15.70 8.70
C ALA A 27 4.34 -14.30 8.05
N ASP A 28 5.49 -13.60 8.10
CA ASP A 28 5.62 -12.25 7.54
C ASP A 28 5.48 -12.27 6.02
N SER A 29 6.15 -13.21 5.36
CA SER A 29 6.02 -13.41 3.90
C SER A 29 4.57 -13.64 3.48
N ARG A 30 3.84 -14.53 4.17
CA ARG A 30 2.41 -14.79 3.90
C ARG A 30 1.54 -13.55 4.10
N THR A 31 1.82 -12.77 5.15
CA THR A 31 1.07 -11.54 5.44
C THR A 31 1.30 -10.49 4.36
N LEU A 32 2.56 -10.30 3.94
CA LEU A 32 2.92 -9.37 2.88
C LEU A 32 2.28 -9.78 1.53
N LEU A 33 2.26 -11.06 1.18
CA LEU A 33 1.57 -11.53 -0.03
C LEU A 33 0.08 -11.22 0.00
N ALA A 34 -0.60 -11.51 1.12
CA ALA A 34 -2.02 -11.18 1.27
C ALA A 34 -2.28 -9.67 1.15
N GLN A 35 -1.39 -8.83 1.70
CA GLN A 35 -1.47 -7.37 1.54
C GLN A 35 -1.22 -6.93 0.09
N GLN A 36 -0.32 -7.59 -0.63
CA GLN A 36 -0.06 -7.30 -2.03
C GLN A 36 -1.25 -7.64 -2.92
N ASP A 37 -1.91 -8.78 -2.68
CA ASP A 37 -3.13 -9.17 -3.39
C ASP A 37 -4.25 -8.14 -3.17
N GLU A 38 -4.43 -7.68 -1.93
CA GLU A 38 -5.42 -6.66 -1.61
C GLU A 38 -5.11 -5.33 -2.31
N LEU A 39 -3.86 -4.88 -2.30
CA LEU A 39 -3.46 -3.67 -3.03
C LEU A 39 -3.68 -3.80 -4.54
N ALA A 40 -3.46 -4.99 -5.12
CA ALA A 40 -3.72 -5.24 -6.53
C ALA A 40 -5.22 -5.12 -6.86
N ASN A 41 -6.08 -5.70 -6.01
CA ASN A 41 -7.54 -5.57 -6.15
C ASN A 41 -7.99 -4.10 -6.03
N GLN A 42 -7.45 -3.37 -5.06
CA GLN A 42 -7.75 -1.95 -4.87
C GLN A 42 -7.26 -1.08 -6.04
N THR A 43 -6.13 -1.43 -6.66
CA THR A 43 -5.64 -0.74 -7.86
C THR A 43 -6.68 -0.81 -8.99
N LEU A 44 -7.22 -2.01 -9.24
CA LEU A 44 -8.27 -2.20 -10.25
C LEU A 44 -9.54 -1.41 -9.92
N ALA A 45 -9.95 -1.40 -8.65
CA ALA A 45 -11.11 -0.65 -8.20
C ALA A 45 -10.94 0.87 -8.30
N LEU A 46 -9.74 1.41 -8.02
CA LEU A 46 -9.41 2.83 -8.14
C LEU A 46 -9.39 3.29 -9.61
N ILE A 47 -8.93 2.44 -10.53
CA ILE A 47 -8.93 2.76 -11.98
C ILE A 47 -10.38 2.98 -12.47
N ALA A 48 -11.33 2.20 -11.96
CA ALA A 48 -12.72 2.25 -12.41
C ALA A 48 -13.54 3.42 -11.85
N ARG A 49 -12.94 4.30 -11.05
CA ARG A 49 -13.69 5.14 -10.10
C ARG A 49 -13.19 6.58 -10.08
N GLU A 50 -14.06 7.54 -10.35
CA GLU A 50 -13.70 8.96 -10.27
C GLU A 50 -13.47 9.40 -8.81
N LEU A 51 -12.27 9.91 -8.51
CA LEU A 51 -11.91 10.35 -7.15
C LEU A 51 -11.86 11.87 -7.05
N ASN A 52 -12.40 12.40 -5.96
CA ASN A 52 -12.23 13.80 -5.59
C ASN A 52 -10.97 13.98 -4.74
N ALA A 53 -9.94 14.57 -5.35
CA ALA A 53 -8.64 14.79 -4.72
C ALA A 53 -8.63 15.83 -3.59
N ASP A 54 -9.68 16.65 -3.48
CA ASP A 54 -9.80 17.70 -2.46
C ASP A 54 -10.41 17.15 -1.14
N THR A 55 -10.79 15.88 -1.11
CA THR A 55 -11.33 15.26 0.10
C THR A 55 -10.24 14.95 1.12
N ALA A 56 -10.59 15.08 2.42
CA ALA A 56 -9.68 14.70 3.50
C ALA A 56 -9.30 13.21 3.45
N ASP A 57 -10.22 12.35 3.00
CA ASP A 57 -9.95 10.93 2.83
C ASP A 57 -8.90 10.68 1.74
N PHE A 58 -8.97 11.39 0.61
CA PHE A 58 -7.97 11.28 -0.44
C PHE A 58 -6.57 11.66 0.08
N GLN A 59 -6.45 12.81 0.76
CA GLN A 59 -5.18 13.24 1.34
C GLN A 59 -4.65 12.25 2.39
N THR A 60 -5.55 11.68 3.20
CA THR A 60 -5.21 10.65 4.19
C THR A 60 -4.69 9.38 3.53
N ALA A 61 -5.33 8.94 2.45
CA ALA A 61 -4.89 7.76 1.69
C ALA A 61 -3.51 7.98 1.05
N ILE A 62 -3.28 9.13 0.43
CA ILE A 62 -1.96 9.48 -0.15
C ILE A 62 -0.87 9.46 0.93
N ALA A 63 -1.11 10.11 2.08
CA ALA A 63 -0.14 10.12 3.18
C ALA A 63 0.14 8.71 3.73
N ALA A 64 -0.89 7.89 3.88
CA ALA A 64 -0.75 6.51 4.33
C ALA A 64 0.05 5.65 3.33
N LEU A 65 -0.22 5.80 2.03
CA LEU A 65 0.52 5.12 0.95
C LEU A 65 1.99 5.50 0.93
N GLN A 66 2.30 6.80 1.01
CA GLN A 66 3.68 7.30 1.04
C GLN A 66 4.44 6.79 2.27
N ALA A 67 3.80 6.78 3.44
CA ALA A 67 4.40 6.24 4.66
C ALA A 67 4.66 4.73 4.56
N ALA A 68 3.75 3.97 3.96
CA ALA A 68 3.93 2.55 3.73
C ALA A 68 5.05 2.26 2.73
N ILE A 69 5.15 3.03 1.64
CA ILE A 69 6.24 2.93 0.65
C ILE A 69 7.59 3.17 1.32
N ALA A 70 7.72 4.26 2.09
CA ALA A 70 8.96 4.56 2.80
C ALA A 70 9.35 3.44 3.80
N ALA A 71 8.36 2.86 4.48
CA ALA A 71 8.60 1.74 5.40
C ALA A 71 9.00 0.45 4.67
N ALA A 72 8.39 0.15 3.52
CA ALA A 72 8.76 -0.99 2.70
C ALA A 72 10.18 -0.84 2.14
N ASP A 73 10.55 0.36 1.67
CA ASP A 73 11.91 0.66 1.20
C ASP A 73 12.95 0.52 2.34
N GLN A 74 12.62 0.97 3.55
CA GLN A 74 13.46 0.75 4.74
C GLN A 74 13.57 -0.73 5.11
N ALA A 75 12.47 -1.48 5.06
CA ALA A 75 12.46 -2.91 5.37
C ALA A 75 13.22 -3.75 4.34
N ALA A 76 13.26 -3.32 3.08
CA ALA A 76 14.09 -3.94 2.05
C ALA A 76 15.59 -3.83 2.35
N GLN A 77 16.03 -2.76 3.03
CA GLN A 77 17.41 -2.59 3.47
C GLN A 77 17.68 -3.30 4.80
N GLN A 78 16.66 -3.40 5.66
CA GLN A 78 16.77 -3.92 7.02
C GLN A 78 15.56 -4.79 7.35
N LEU A 79 15.68 -6.11 7.17
CA LEU A 79 14.56 -7.06 7.37
C LEU A 79 13.94 -7.03 8.77
N GLN A 80 14.65 -6.51 9.78
CA GLN A 80 14.12 -6.27 11.13
C GLN A 80 12.91 -5.31 11.14
N GLN A 81 12.76 -4.48 10.10
CA GLN A 81 11.69 -3.50 9.95
C GLN A 81 10.45 -4.04 9.22
N VAL A 82 10.44 -5.32 8.82
CA VAL A 82 9.32 -5.94 8.09
C VAL A 82 8.01 -5.80 8.86
N GLY A 83 7.99 -6.00 10.18
CA GLY A 83 6.79 -5.81 10.98
C GLY A 83 6.22 -4.38 10.91
N ARG A 84 7.09 -3.37 10.84
CA ARG A 84 6.67 -1.96 10.66
C ARG A 84 6.08 -1.74 9.27
N ALA A 85 6.70 -2.32 8.23
CA ALA A 85 6.18 -2.25 6.87
C ALA A 85 4.79 -2.90 6.78
N ILE A 86 4.60 -4.10 7.34
CA ILE A 86 3.29 -4.78 7.42
C ILE A 86 2.23 -3.87 8.07
N GLY A 87 2.56 -3.28 9.22
CA GLY A 87 1.62 -2.42 9.95
C GLY A 87 1.22 -1.16 9.18
N LEU A 88 2.16 -0.53 8.47
CA LEU A 88 1.87 0.68 7.68
C LEU A 88 1.15 0.34 6.37
N THR A 89 1.46 -0.78 5.74
CA THR A 89 0.73 -1.29 4.58
C THR A 89 -0.73 -1.59 4.92
N ALA A 90 -1.02 -2.20 6.07
CA ALA A 90 -2.39 -2.43 6.53
C ALA A 90 -3.19 -1.13 6.70
N LYS A 91 -2.53 -0.06 7.21
CA LYS A 91 -3.13 1.27 7.31
C LYS A 91 -3.39 1.89 5.95
N ALA A 92 -2.46 1.75 5.01
CA ALA A 92 -2.63 2.22 3.63
C ALA A 92 -3.81 1.52 2.94
N ILE A 93 -3.89 0.20 3.02
CA ILE A 93 -5.01 -0.61 2.52
C ILE A 93 -6.35 -0.11 3.09
N SER A 94 -6.40 0.14 4.40
CA SER A 94 -7.62 0.61 5.06
C SER A 94 -8.01 2.03 4.62
N ALA A 95 -7.03 2.92 4.40
CA ALA A 95 -7.27 4.27 3.94
C ALA A 95 -7.75 4.29 2.48
N VAL A 96 -7.16 3.47 1.62
CA VAL A 96 -7.58 3.32 0.22
C VAL A 96 -8.98 2.71 0.14
N ALA A 97 -9.32 1.72 0.96
CA ALA A 97 -10.67 1.15 1.01
C ALA A 97 -11.75 2.21 1.27
N LYS A 98 -11.47 3.27 2.05
CA LYS A 98 -12.41 4.38 2.26
C LYS A 98 -12.64 5.23 1.01
N LEU A 99 -11.66 5.31 0.12
CA LEU A 99 -11.87 5.94 -1.18
C LEU A 99 -12.77 5.09 -2.08
N LEU A 100 -12.86 3.79 -1.78
CA LEU A 100 -13.62 2.75 -2.49
C LEU A 100 -15.01 2.48 -1.89
N THR A 101 -15.40 3.16 -0.81
CA THR A 101 -16.78 3.19 -0.29
C THR A 101 -17.45 4.46 -0.74
#